data_AF-A0A6N8UWA7-F1
#
_entry.id   AF-A0A6N8UWA7-F1
#
_cell.length_a   1.000
_cell.length_b   1.000
_cell.length_c   1.000
_cell.angle_alpha   90.00
_cell.angle_beta   90.00
_cell.angle_gamma   90.00
#
_symmetry.space_group_name_H-M   'P 1'
#
loop_
_entity.id
_entity.type
_entity.pdbx_description
1 polymer ?
#
loop_
_entity_poly.entity_id
_entity_poly.type
_entity_poly.pdbx_seq_one_letter_code
_entity_poly.pdbx_strand_id
1 'polypeptide(L)'
;MSTGDRAATTALLRWYVDMGADEALAPEPLNRLAADSPPEAQVPSEPAAVVAGQQAPATTLEELRAEVEGFRGCALRTDATRTVFADGNPEAGLMLIGEAPGREEDRIGLPFVGSAGKL
;
A
#
# COMPACT_ATOMS: atom_id res chain seq x y z
N MET A 1 43.42 -17.20 3.93
CA MET A 1 42.74 -15.92 3.71
C MET A 1 43.81 -14.82 3.67
N SER A 2 43.89 -14.08 2.56
CA SER A 2 44.97 -13.10 2.31
C SER A 2 44.78 -11.83 3.16
N THR A 3 45.88 -11.24 3.64
CA THR A 3 45.89 -10.05 4.52
C THR A 3 45.16 -8.83 3.92
N GLY A 4 45.08 -8.74 2.59
CA GLY A 4 44.36 -7.67 1.88
C GLY A 4 42.83 -7.75 2.03
N ASP A 5 42.30 -8.95 2.23
CA ASP A 5 40.87 -9.19 2.43
C ASP A 5 40.43 -8.64 3.79
N ARG A 6 41.23 -8.90 4.84
CA ARG A 6 40.94 -8.47 6.21
C ARG A 6 40.89 -6.94 6.37
N ALA A 7 41.75 -6.19 5.68
CA ALA A 7 41.77 -4.73 5.76
C ALA A 7 40.50 -4.12 5.13
N ALA A 8 40.07 -4.64 3.98
CA ALA A 8 38.84 -4.23 3.32
C ALA A 8 37.60 -4.58 4.16
N THR A 9 37.55 -5.80 4.71
CA THR A 9 36.47 -6.22 5.62
C THR A 9 36.38 -5.32 6.85
N THR A 10 37.53 -4.98 7.45
CA THR A 10 37.56 -4.12 8.65
C THR A 10 37.06 -2.70 8.33
N ALA A 11 37.46 -2.13 7.20
CA ALA A 11 36.99 -0.81 6.77
C ALA A 11 35.46 -0.79 6.51
N LEU A 12 34.95 -1.85 5.87
CA LEU A 12 33.51 -2.00 5.62
C LEU A 12 32.70 -2.11 6.92
N LEU A 13 33.14 -2.94 7.87
CA LEU A 13 32.47 -3.09 9.16
C LEU A 13 32.45 -1.78 9.95
N ARG A 14 33.55 -1.01 9.91
CA ARG A 14 33.61 0.30 10.57
C ARG A 14 32.63 1.31 9.95
N TRP A 15 32.51 1.31 8.63
CA TRP A 15 31.52 2.13 7.94
C TRP A 15 30.09 1.79 8.35
N TYR A 16 29.75 0.50 8.49
CA TYR A 16 28.43 0.09 8.98
C TYR A 16 28.14 0.59 10.40
N VAL A 17 29.11 0.53 11.31
CA VAL A 17 28.99 1.08 12.66
C VAL A 17 28.76 2.60 12.62
N ASP A 18 29.50 3.33 11.78
CA ASP A 18 29.34 4.78 11.61
C ASP A 18 27.96 5.16 11.03
N MET A 19 27.33 4.26 10.26
CA MET A 19 25.95 4.41 9.76
C MET A 19 24.87 4.00 10.78
N GLY A 20 25.26 3.61 12.00
CA GLY A 20 24.34 3.25 13.07
C GLY A 20 23.85 1.80 13.03
N ALA A 21 24.51 0.91 12.30
CA ALA A 21 24.23 -0.52 12.37
C ALA A 21 24.87 -1.11 13.63
N ASP A 22 24.04 -1.43 14.63
CA ASP A 22 24.43 -1.91 15.95
C ASP A 22 24.19 -3.41 16.18
N GLU A 23 23.36 -4.04 15.35
CA GLU A 23 23.06 -5.48 15.42
C GLU A 23 23.09 -6.18 14.06
N ALA A 24 23.69 -7.37 14.03
CA ALA A 24 23.63 -8.26 12.87
C ALA A 24 22.44 -9.23 13.01
N LEU A 25 21.39 -8.99 12.22
CA LEU A 25 20.15 -9.77 12.30
C LEU A 25 20.29 -11.21 11.75
N ALA A 26 21.27 -11.47 10.88
CA ALA A 26 21.50 -12.79 10.26
C ALA A 26 22.99 -13.00 9.92
N PRO A 27 23.48 -14.25 9.88
CA PRO A 27 24.86 -14.56 9.57
C PRO A 27 25.24 -14.33 8.10
N GLU A 28 24.26 -14.29 7.19
CA GLU A 28 24.49 -14.04 5.78
C GLU A 28 24.01 -12.65 5.35
N PRO A 29 24.81 -11.91 4.55
CA PRO A 29 24.42 -10.60 4.06
C PRO A 29 23.29 -10.72 3.04
N LEU A 30 22.15 -10.08 3.34
CA LEU A 30 21.01 -10.06 2.44
C LEU A 30 21.12 -8.89 1.44
N ASN A 31 21.31 -9.20 0.16
CA ASN A 31 21.31 -8.19 -0.90
C ASN A 31 19.87 -7.87 -1.35
N ARG A 32 19.26 -6.84 -0.77
CA ARG A 32 17.91 -6.38 -1.13
C ARG A 32 17.81 -5.66 -2.49
N LEU A 33 18.94 -5.41 -3.14
CA LEU A 33 19.01 -4.81 -4.49
C LEU A 33 19.21 -5.88 -5.57
N ALA A 34 19.53 -7.13 -5.19
CA ALA A 34 19.51 -8.24 -6.13
C ALA A 34 18.07 -8.52 -6.53
N ALA A 35 17.83 -8.65 -7.84
CA ALA A 35 16.53 -8.96 -8.41
C ALA A 35 16.16 -10.45 -8.22
N ASP A 36 16.30 -10.98 -7.01
CA ASP A 36 15.63 -12.22 -6.67
C ASP A 36 14.15 -11.90 -6.48
N SER A 37 13.30 -12.78 -7.02
CA SER A 37 11.85 -12.64 -6.89
C SER A 37 11.52 -12.46 -5.41
N PRO A 38 10.69 -11.46 -5.04
CA PRO A 38 10.31 -11.28 -3.64
C PRO A 38 9.84 -12.63 -3.09
N PRO A 39 10.21 -13.00 -1.85
CA PRO A 39 9.50 -14.09 -1.20
C PRO A 39 8.03 -13.76 -1.32
N GLU A 40 7.26 -14.66 -1.91
CA GLU A 40 5.82 -14.50 -2.08
C GLU A 40 5.27 -14.05 -0.74
N ALA A 41 4.90 -12.77 -0.66
CA ALA A 41 4.62 -12.15 0.61
C ALA A 41 3.49 -13.00 1.20
N GLN A 42 3.71 -13.56 2.38
CA GLN A 42 2.62 -14.14 3.16
C GLN A 42 1.75 -12.96 3.56
N VAL A 43 0.90 -12.52 2.63
CA VAL A 43 -0.27 -11.72 2.93
C VAL A 43 -1.00 -12.50 4.02
N PRO A 44 -1.22 -11.89 5.20
CA PRO A 44 -2.07 -12.49 6.22
C PRO A 44 -3.33 -13.03 5.54
N SER A 45 -3.69 -14.28 5.85
CA SER A 45 -4.85 -14.97 5.29
C SER A 45 -6.02 -14.00 5.15
N GLU A 46 -6.43 -13.81 3.90
CA GLU A 46 -7.44 -12.90 3.36
C GLU A 46 -8.22 -12.03 4.37
N PRO A 47 -8.28 -10.69 4.19
CA PRO A 47 -9.32 -9.93 4.86
C PRO A 47 -10.66 -10.54 4.45
N ALA A 48 -11.41 -11.03 5.44
CA ALA A 48 -12.74 -11.67 5.34
C ALA A 48 -13.27 -11.66 3.91
N ALA A 49 -13.06 -12.77 3.18
CA ALA A 49 -13.35 -12.97 1.77
C ALA A 49 -14.34 -11.95 1.24
N VAL A 50 -13.84 -10.94 0.52
CA VAL A 50 -14.69 -10.13 -0.34
C VAL A 50 -15.36 -11.13 -1.30
N VAL A 51 -16.64 -11.40 -1.08
CA VAL A 51 -17.43 -12.15 -2.05
C VAL A 51 -17.57 -11.20 -3.23
N ALA A 52 -16.58 -11.20 -4.11
CA ALA A 52 -16.63 -10.48 -5.37
C ALA A 52 -17.89 -10.98 -6.06
N GLY A 53 -18.89 -10.10 -6.18
CA GLY A 53 -20.13 -10.44 -6.87
C GLY A 53 -19.79 -10.94 -8.27
N GLN A 54 -20.49 -11.97 -8.75
CA GLN A 54 -20.33 -12.55 -10.09
C GLN A 54 -20.81 -11.60 -11.22
N GLN A 55 -20.64 -10.29 -11.05
CA GLN A 55 -21.03 -9.28 -12.02
C GLN A 55 -19.94 -9.19 -13.10
N ALA A 56 -20.36 -8.93 -14.34
CA ALA A 56 -19.42 -8.57 -15.40
C ALA A 56 -18.66 -7.29 -14.96
N PRO A 57 -17.37 -7.16 -15.29
CA PRO A 57 -16.61 -5.98 -14.88
C PRO A 57 -17.21 -4.71 -15.48
N ALA A 58 -17.42 -3.69 -14.64
CA ALA A 58 -17.80 -2.36 -15.08
C ALA A 58 -16.85 -1.84 -16.18
N THR A 59 -17.43 -1.25 -17.22
CA THR A 59 -16.70 -0.69 -18.37
C THR A 59 -16.68 0.83 -18.37
N THR A 60 -17.51 1.45 -17.54
CA THR A 60 -17.58 2.90 -17.36
C THR A 60 -17.46 3.28 -15.88
N LEU A 61 -17.04 4.52 -15.59
CA LEU A 61 -16.99 5.02 -14.20
C LEU A 61 -18.36 5.07 -13.54
N GLU A 62 -19.42 5.30 -14.33
CA GLU A 62 -20.80 5.34 -13.82
C GLU A 62 -21.26 3.94 -13.37
N GLU A 63 -20.96 2.91 -14.18
CA GLU A 63 -21.19 1.51 -13.82
C GLU A 63 -20.39 1.12 -12.57
N LEU A 64 -19.09 1.46 -12.53
CA LEU A 64 -18.24 1.16 -11.40
C LEU A 64 -18.73 1.84 -10.12
N ARG A 65 -19.18 3.10 -10.22
CA ARG A 65 -19.79 3.82 -9.10
C ARG A 65 -21.00 3.07 -8.55
N ALA A 66 -21.93 2.69 -9.43
CA ALA A 66 -23.14 1.96 -9.04
C ALA A 66 -22.81 0.61 -8.38
N GLU A 67 -21.82 -0.11 -8.89
CA GLU A 67 -21.34 -1.36 -8.31
C GLU A 67 -20.76 -1.17 -6.91
N VAL A 68 -19.90 -0.16 -6.71
CA VAL A 68 -19.27 0.12 -5.41
C VAL A 68 -20.30 0.60 -4.38
N GLU A 69 -21.23 1.49 -4.76
CA GLU A 69 -22.35 1.92 -3.90
C GLU A 69 -23.30 0.76 -3.55
N GLY A 70 -23.47 -0.18 -4.48
CA GLY A 70 -24.25 -1.40 -4.32
C GLY A 70 -23.56 -2.53 -3.56
N PHE A 71 -22.23 -2.48 -3.40
CA PHE A 71 -21.45 -3.57 -2.83
C PHE A 71 -21.81 -3.83 -1.36
N ARG A 72 -22.00 -5.11 -1.02
CA ARG A 72 -22.33 -5.58 0.34
C ARG A 72 -21.35 -6.64 0.85
N GLY A 73 -20.32 -6.97 0.06
CA GLY A 73 -19.41 -8.07 0.34
C GLY A 73 -18.25 -7.75 1.28
N CYS A 74 -18.24 -6.59 1.95
CA CYS A 74 -17.22 -6.25 2.94
C CYS A 74 -17.85 -5.69 4.24
N ALA A 75 -17.16 -5.91 5.35
CA ALA A 75 -17.57 -5.43 6.67
C ALA A 75 -17.50 -3.90 6.81
N LEU A 76 -16.63 -3.23 6.04
CA LEU A 76 -16.39 -1.78 6.11
C LEU A 76 -17.66 -0.95 5.91
N ARG A 77 -18.62 -1.46 5.12
CA ARG A 77 -19.89 -0.78 4.87
C ARG A 77 -20.75 -0.66 6.14
N THR A 78 -20.60 -1.56 7.10
CA THR A 78 -21.50 -1.65 8.26
C THR A 78 -21.52 -0.36 9.07
N ASP A 79 -20.35 0.26 9.23
CA ASP A 79 -20.17 1.47 10.05
C ASP A 79 -20.00 2.74 9.21
N ALA A 80 -19.81 2.62 7.89
CA ALA A 80 -19.70 3.76 7.00
C ALA A 80 -21.05 4.44 6.77
N THR A 81 -21.07 5.77 6.78
CA THR A 81 -22.27 6.57 6.49
C THR A 81 -22.50 6.71 5.00
N ARG A 82 -21.43 6.90 4.21
CA ARG A 82 -21.50 7.05 2.75
C ARG A 82 -20.35 6.36 2.06
N THR A 83 -20.62 5.88 0.86
CA THR A 83 -19.56 5.51 -0.08
C THR A 83 -18.86 6.78 -0.56
N VAL A 84 -17.54 6.80 -0.47
CA VAL A 84 -16.68 7.81 -1.07
C VAL A 84 -16.00 7.18 -2.27
N PHE A 85 -16.48 7.50 -3.48
CA PHE A 85 -16.04 6.88 -4.71
C PHE A 85 -14.81 7.60 -5.30
N ALA A 86 -15.05 8.62 -6.12
CA ALA A 86 -14.04 9.47 -6.74
C ALA A 86 -14.67 10.83 -7.05
N ASP A 87 -13.83 11.85 -7.16
CA ASP A 87 -14.21 13.19 -7.62
C ASP A 87 -13.11 13.73 -8.53
N GLY A 88 -13.50 14.50 -9.55
CA GLY A 88 -12.57 15.06 -10.54
C GLY A 88 -12.94 14.76 -11.99
N ASN A 89 -12.02 15.07 -12.90
CA ASN A 89 -12.20 14.88 -14.34
C ASN A 89 -11.74 13.46 -14.77
N PRO A 90 -12.62 12.62 -15.34
CA PRO A 90 -12.25 11.30 -15.89
C PRO A 90 -11.16 11.35 -16.95
N GLU A 91 -11.06 12.46 -17.68
CA GLU A 91 -10.09 12.67 -18.75
C GLU A 91 -8.76 13.27 -18.23
N ALA A 92 -8.57 13.35 -16.90
CA ALA A 92 -7.33 13.85 -16.33
C ALA A 92 -6.17 12.86 -16.58
N GLY A 93 -5.00 13.39 -16.97
CA GLY A 93 -3.78 12.59 -17.13
C GLY A 93 -3.11 12.16 -15.81
N LEU A 94 -3.69 12.50 -14.67
CA LEU A 94 -3.19 12.18 -13.33
C LEU A 94 -4.35 11.77 -12.43
N MET A 95 -4.17 10.64 -11.74
CA MET A 95 -5.09 10.15 -10.71
C MET A 95 -4.33 10.06 -9.39
N LEU A 96 -4.91 10.66 -8.33
CA LEU A 96 -4.40 10.53 -6.97
C LEU A 96 -5.23 9.48 -6.23
N ILE A 97 -4.55 8.53 -5.59
CA ILE A 97 -5.16 7.44 -4.82
C ILE A 97 -4.68 7.55 -3.37
N GLY A 98 -5.64 7.73 -2.44
CA GLY A 98 -5.38 7.76 -1.01
C GLY A 98 -5.51 6.38 -0.35
N GLU A 99 -5.53 6.34 0.98
CA GLU A 99 -5.73 5.10 1.75
C GLU A 99 -7.21 4.67 1.83
N ALA A 100 -7.96 5.23 2.77
CA ALA A 100 -9.37 5.01 3.00
C ALA A 100 -10.04 6.36 3.36
N PRO A 101 -11.37 6.48 3.20
CA PRO A 101 -12.08 7.68 3.59
C PRO A 101 -11.95 7.94 5.10
N GLY A 102 -11.57 9.17 5.46
CA GLY A 102 -11.60 9.63 6.84
C GLY A 102 -13.01 10.01 7.29
N ARG A 103 -13.11 10.55 8.51
CA ARG A 103 -14.39 10.96 9.12
C ARG A 103 -15.15 12.00 8.30
N GLU A 104 -14.43 13.00 7.77
CA GLU A 104 -15.09 14.09 7.05
C GLU A 104 -15.46 13.67 5.63
N GLU A 105 -14.62 12.84 5.00
CA GLU A 105 -14.91 12.19 3.73
C GLU A 105 -16.17 11.32 3.84
N ASP A 106 -16.29 10.45 4.85
CA ASP A 106 -17.50 9.63 5.09
C ASP A 106 -18.75 10.50 5.34
N ARG A 107 -18.58 11.62 6.08
CA ARG A 107 -19.68 12.56 6.36
C ARG A 107 -20.10 13.38 5.14
N ILE A 108 -19.24 13.60 4.15
CA ILE A 108 -19.56 14.43 2.98
C ILE A 108 -19.85 13.58 1.74
N GLY A 109 -19.23 12.41 1.61
CA GLY A 109 -19.28 11.57 0.41
C GLY A 109 -18.26 11.97 -0.66
N LEU A 110 -17.27 12.79 -0.32
CA LEU A 110 -16.24 13.27 -1.26
C LEU A 110 -14.83 12.96 -0.72
N PRO A 111 -13.87 12.61 -1.60
CA PRO A 111 -12.50 12.32 -1.18
C PRO A 111 -11.72 13.60 -0.82
N PHE A 112 -10.73 13.49 0.06
CA PHE A 112 -9.77 14.56 0.40
C PHE A 112 -10.40 15.89 0.87
N VAL A 113 -11.53 15.85 1.57
CA VAL A 113 -12.20 17.06 2.13
C VAL A 113 -11.79 17.38 3.57
N GLY A 114 -11.08 16.45 4.23
CA GLY A 114 -10.51 16.61 5.58
C GLY A 114 -9.26 17.47 5.63
N SER A 115 -8.62 17.54 6.80
CA SER A 115 -7.42 18.35 7.01
C SER A 115 -6.25 17.95 6.10
N ALA A 116 -6.09 16.64 5.86
CA ALA A 116 -5.02 16.11 5.02
C ALA A 116 -5.18 16.46 3.52
N GLY A 117 -6.41 16.77 3.07
CA GLY A 117 -6.65 17.17 1.69
C GLY A 117 -6.58 18.69 1.44
N LYS A 118 -6.59 19.50 2.50
CA LYS A 118 -6.58 20.98 2.43
C LYS A 118 -5.18 21.61 2.52
N LEU A 119 -4.14 20.77 2.63
CA LEU A 119 -2.75 21.16 2.90
C LEU A 119 -2.32 22.44 2.17
#